data_AF-A0A950L3C5-F1
#
_entry.id   AF-A0A950L3C5-F1
#
_cell.length_a   1.000
_cell.length_b   1.000
_cell.length_c   1.000
_cell.angle_alpha   90.00
_cell.angle_beta   90.00
_cell.angle_gamma   90.00
#
_symmetry.space_group_name_H-M   'P 1'
#
loop_
_entity.id
_entity.type
_entity.pdbx_description
1 polymer ?
#
loop_
_entity_poly.entity_id
_entity_poly.type
_entity_poly.pdbx_seq_one_letter_code
_entity_poly.pdbx_strand_id
1 'polypeptide(L)'
;APDICIEILSPSNSVEEIARKKTLYFETGAKEVWICDGDGSLEFCASSGVLPSSNIFPQFPKRIYTYPEQAAIETKREKAAAERVTPEHRRTIRR
;
A
#
# COMPACT_ATOMS: atom_id res chain seq x y z
N ALA A 1 14.13 16.22 -11.83
CA ALA A 1 12.90 15.41 -11.75
C ALA A 1 12.17 15.68 -10.44
N PRO A 2 10.90 15.22 -10.30
CA PRO A 2 10.29 15.05 -8.97
C PRO A 2 11.12 14.12 -8.09
N ASP A 3 10.97 14.22 -6.77
CA ASP A 3 11.67 13.34 -5.81
C ASP A 3 11.19 11.88 -5.91
N ILE A 4 9.90 11.68 -6.19
CA ILE A 4 9.26 10.36 -6.31
C ILE A 4 8.47 10.28 -7.62
N CYS A 5 8.68 9.20 -8.38
CA CYS A 5 7.81 8.80 -9.48
C CYS A 5 7.01 7.55 -9.07
N ILE A 6 5.72 7.48 -9.41
CA ILE A 6 4.88 6.32 -9.11
C ILE A 6 4.34 5.76 -10.43
N GLU A 7 4.64 4.49 -10.70
CA GLU A 7 4.08 3.75 -11.83
C GLU A 7 3.01 2.78 -11.33
N ILE A 8 1.84 2.81 -11.97
CA ILE A 8 0.75 1.89 -11.69
C ILE A 8 0.74 0.85 -12.82
N LEU A 9 0.95 -0.42 -12.46
CA LEU A 9 0.90 -1.51 -13.42
C LEU A 9 -0.52 -1.69 -13.95
N SER A 10 -0.64 -1.68 -15.27
CA SER A 10 -1.83 -2.11 -15.98
C SER A 10 -1.57 -3.44 -16.68
N PRO A 11 -2.61 -4.23 -16.99
CA PRO A 11 -2.46 -5.47 -17.76
C PRO A 11 -1.77 -5.29 -19.12
N SER A 12 -1.79 -4.06 -19.67
CA SER A 12 -1.14 -3.71 -20.92
C SER A 12 0.35 -3.35 -20.81
N ASN A 13 0.88 -3.15 -19.59
CA ASN A 13 2.30 -2.81 -19.44
C ASN A 13 3.17 -4.06 -19.54
N SER A 14 4.25 -3.97 -20.32
CA SER A 14 5.28 -5.00 -20.33
C SER A 14 6.32 -4.75 -19.23
N VAL A 15 6.99 -5.81 -18.81
CA VAL A 15 8.08 -5.72 -17.82
C VAL A 15 9.21 -4.83 -18.34
N GLU A 16 9.51 -4.90 -19.63
CA GLU A 16 10.53 -4.09 -20.30
C GLU A 16 10.17 -2.61 -20.33
N GLU A 17 8.88 -2.27 -20.54
CA GLU A 17 8.40 -0.89 -20.52
C GLU A 17 8.63 -0.26 -19.13
N ILE A 18 8.24 -0.98 -18.07
CA ILE A 18 8.39 -0.52 -16.69
C ILE A 18 9.86 -0.41 -16.29
N ALA A 19 10.69 -1.39 -16.67
CA ALA A 19 12.13 -1.33 -16.44
C ALA A 19 12.77 -0.12 -17.13
N ARG A 20 12.40 0.14 -18.38
CA ARG A 20 12.89 1.30 -19.14
C ARG A 20 12.47 2.63 -18.51
N LYS A 21 11.21 2.77 -18.13
CA LYS A 21 10.70 3.98 -17.45
C LYS A 21 11.43 4.22 -16.14
N LYS A 22 11.61 3.18 -15.32
CA LYS A 22 12.36 3.25 -14.06
C LYS A 22 13.77 3.80 -14.27
N THR A 23 14.51 3.27 -15.26
CA THR A 23 15.84 3.77 -15.61
C THR A 23 15.79 5.26 -15.98
N LEU A 24 14.87 5.66 -16.85
CA LEU A 24 14.73 7.05 -17.27
C LEU A 24 14.39 8.00 -16.10
N TYR A 25 13.57 7.57 -15.15
CA TYR A 25 13.26 8.38 -13.96
C TYR A 25 14.50 8.61 -13.09
N PHE A 26 15.33 7.58 -12.88
CA PHE A 26 16.59 7.77 -12.16
C PHE A 26 17.57 8.66 -12.92
N GLU A 27 17.70 8.50 -14.24
CA GLU A 27 18.56 9.34 -15.08
C GLU A 27 18.14 10.82 -15.05
N THR A 28 16.84 11.10 -14.90
CA THR A 28 16.31 12.48 -14.80
C THR A 28 16.34 13.05 -13.38
N GLY A 29 16.83 12.27 -12.41
CA GLY A 29 17.11 12.68 -11.04
C GLY A 29 16.03 12.33 -10.00
N ALA A 30 15.13 11.38 -10.28
CA ALA A 30 14.22 10.86 -9.26
C ALA A 30 15.01 10.17 -8.14
N LYS A 31 14.63 10.39 -6.88
CA LYS A 31 15.27 9.72 -5.73
C LYS A 31 14.69 8.34 -5.51
N GLU A 32 13.37 8.20 -5.69
CA GLU A 32 12.68 6.93 -5.63
C GLU A 32 11.69 6.75 -6.79
N VAL A 33 11.52 5.50 -7.20
CA VAL A 33 10.46 5.08 -8.13
C VAL A 33 9.66 3.98 -7.44
N TRP A 34 8.35 4.16 -7.34
CA TRP A 34 7.46 3.20 -6.70
C TRP A 34 6.62 2.50 -7.77
N ILE A 35 6.56 1.17 -7.72
CA ILE A 35 5.76 0.37 -8.65
C ILE A 35 4.57 -0.18 -7.86
N CYS A 36 3.36 0.19 -8.26
CA CYS A 36 2.11 -0.30 -7.69
C CYS A 36 1.51 -1.37 -8.59
N ASP A 37 1.25 -2.56 -8.06
CA ASP A 37 0.50 -3.59 -8.78
C ASP A 37 -1.03 -3.36 -8.70
N GLY A 38 -1.79 -4.22 -9.39
CA GLY A 38 -3.26 -4.15 -9.41
C GLY A 38 -3.94 -4.48 -8.09
N ASP A 39 -3.24 -5.13 -7.15
CA ASP A 39 -3.74 -5.45 -5.81
C ASP A 39 -3.40 -4.35 -4.78
N GLY A 40 -2.73 -3.29 -5.25
CA GLY A 40 -2.28 -2.15 -4.46
C GLY A 40 -0.95 -2.37 -3.74
N SER A 41 -0.22 -3.45 -4.02
CA SER A 41 1.10 -3.68 -3.42
C SER A 41 2.14 -2.78 -4.06
N LEU A 42 3.04 -2.24 -3.23
CA LEU A 42 4.07 -1.30 -3.63
C LEU A 42 5.47 -1.90 -3.49
N GLU A 43 6.24 -1.81 -4.56
CA GLU A 43 7.69 -2.01 -4.56
C GLU A 43 8.38 -0.64 -4.58
N PHE A 44 9.22 -0.38 -3.58
CA PHE A 44 10.01 0.84 -3.48
C PHE A 44 11.38 0.63 -4.13
N CYS A 45 11.76 1.46 -5.10
CA CYS A 45 13.08 1.41 -5.73
C CYS A 45 13.84 2.72 -5.50
N ALA A 46 15.11 2.62 -5.15
CA ALA A 46 16.10 3.68 -5.29
C ALA A 46 17.08 3.34 -6.41
N SER A 47 17.97 4.27 -6.76
CA SER A 47 19.05 4.02 -7.72
C SER A 47 20.00 2.89 -7.27
N SER A 48 20.04 2.59 -5.97
CA SER A 48 20.79 1.46 -5.39
C SER A 48 20.07 0.11 -5.46
N GLY A 49 18.81 0.07 -5.90
CA GLY A 49 18.00 -1.15 -5.97
C GLY A 49 16.68 -1.08 -5.20
N VAL A 50 16.05 -2.24 -5.01
CA VAL A 50 14.78 -2.38 -4.28
C VAL A 50 14.99 -2.16 -2.79
N LEU A 51 14.07 -1.43 -2.16
CA LEU A 51 14.09 -1.08 -0.75
C LEU A 51 12.99 -1.82 0.03
N PRO A 52 13.23 -2.14 1.31
CA PRO A 52 12.21 -2.71 2.17
C PRO A 52 11.11 -1.70 2.54
N SER A 53 11.38 -0.40 2.46
CA SER A 53 10.45 0.72 2.69
C SER A 53 11.00 1.96 1.98
N SER A 54 10.15 2.98 1.76
CA SER A 54 10.64 4.27 1.27
C SER A 54 11.60 4.91 2.28
N ASN A 55 12.68 5.53 1.79
CA ASN A 55 13.57 6.38 2.59
C ASN A 55 12.95 7.77 2.83
N ILE A 56 12.16 8.27 1.87
CA ILE A 56 11.50 9.58 1.95
C ILE A 56 10.26 9.51 2.85
N PHE A 57 9.49 8.42 2.76
CA PHE A 57 8.30 8.18 3.59
C PHE A 57 8.37 6.81 4.28
N PRO A 58 9.16 6.65 5.36
CA PRO A 58 9.36 5.35 6.02
C PRO A 58 8.09 4.70 6.59
N GLN A 59 7.06 5.51 6.86
CA GLN A 59 5.77 5.05 7.39
C GLN A 59 4.74 4.80 6.27
N PHE A 60 5.09 5.02 5.00
CA PHE A 60 4.17 4.75 3.91
C PHE A 60 3.90 3.23 3.83
N PRO A 61 2.62 2.81 3.73
CA PRO A 61 2.30 1.40 3.74
C PRO A 61 2.79 0.70 2.47
N LYS A 62 3.15 -0.58 2.59
CA LYS A 62 3.51 -1.44 1.45
C LYS A 62 2.31 -1.83 0.59
N ARG A 63 1.11 -1.55 1.07
CA ARG A 63 -0.14 -1.83 0.36
C ARG A 63 -1.10 -0.67 0.56
N ILE A 64 -1.62 -0.18 -0.54
CA ILE A 64 -2.71 0.80 -0.57
C ILE A 64 -3.99 0.11 -1.00
N TYR A 65 -5.10 0.79 -0.75
CA TYR A 65 -6.44 0.30 -1.04
C TYR A 65 -7.20 1.39 -1.75
N THR A 66 -8.05 1.00 -2.69
CA THR A 66 -9.00 1.91 -3.31
C THR A 66 -10.05 2.36 -2.27
N TYR A 67 -10.71 3.49 -2.51
CA TYR A 67 -11.75 3.99 -1.60
C TYR A 67 -12.84 2.94 -1.28
N PRO A 68 -13.36 2.15 -2.24
CA PRO A 68 -14.32 1.10 -1.92
C PRO A 68 -13.77 0.01 -0.99
N GLU A 69 -12.51 -0.40 -1.20
CA GLU A 69 -11.85 -1.39 -0.36
C GLU A 69 -11.60 -0.88 1.05
N GLN A 70 -11.20 0.38 1.19
CA GLN A 70 -11.01 1.03 2.49
C GLN A 70 -12.29 1.03 3.33
N ALA A 71 -13.41 1.47 2.75
CA ALA A 71 -14.71 1.48 3.44
C ALA A 71 -15.14 0.08 3.89
N ALA A 72 -14.88 -0.95 3.05
CA ALA A 72 -15.15 -2.33 3.39
C ALA A 72 -14.27 -2.84 4.54
N ILE A 73 -12.99 -2.43 4.58
CA ILE A 73 -12.06 -2.77 5.67
C ILE A 73 -12.48 -2.10 6.97
N GLU A 74 -12.85 -0.83 6.95
CA GLU A 74 -13.31 -0.08 8.12
C GLU A 74 -14.56 -0.71 8.73
N THR A 75 -15.57 -1.00 7.89
CA THR A 75 -16.80 -1.69 8.33
C THR A 75 -16.49 -3.04 8.98
N LYS A 76 -15.57 -3.82 8.41
CA LYS A 76 -15.15 -5.11 8.99
C LYS A 76 -14.46 -4.93 10.34
N ARG A 77 -13.60 -3.91 10.47
CA ARG A 77 -12.89 -3.59 11.73
C ARG A 77 -13.87 -3.16 12.83
N GLU A 78 -14.85 -2.32 12.51
CA GLU A 78 -15.89 -1.89 13.46
C GLU A 78 -16.73 -3.07 13.95
N LYS A 79 -17.18 -3.94 13.04
CA LYS A 79 -17.92 -5.17 13.39
C LYS A 79 -17.10 -6.10 14.27
N ALA A 80 -15.84 -6.34 13.92
CA ALA A 80 -14.93 -7.16 14.70
C ALA A 80 -14.63 -6.56 16.09
N ALA A 81 -14.54 -5.23 16.19
CA ALA A 81 -14.39 -4.55 17.47
C ALA A 81 -15.65 -4.68 18.34
N ALA A 82 -16.85 -4.51 17.76
CA ALA A 82 -18.11 -4.68 18.47
C ALA A 82 -18.32 -6.10 19.02
N GLU A 83 -17.93 -7.13 18.26
CA GLU A 83 -18.01 -8.54 18.67
C GLU A 83 -17.01 -8.89 19.78
N ARG A 84 -15.82 -8.28 19.77
CA ARG A 84 -14.81 -8.44 20.85
C ARG A 84 -15.21 -7.74 22.15
N VAL A 85 -16.07 -6.73 22.11
CA VAL A 85 -16.61 -6.02 23.28
C VAL A 85 -17.76 -6.80 23.94
N THR A 86 -18.27 -7.87 23.32
CA THR A 86 -19.27 -8.76 23.91
C THR A 86 -18.69 -10.07 24.50
N PRO A 87 -17.99 -10.05 25.65
CA PRO A 87 -17.97 -11.19 26.56
C PRO A 87 -18.74 -10.87 27.85
N GLU A 88 -19.82 -11.63 28.09
CA GLU A 88 -20.52 -11.83 29.36
C GLU A 88 -20.86 -10.60 30.25
N HIS A 89 -22.10 -10.12 30.12
CA HIS A 89 -22.86 -9.58 31.28
C HIS A 89 -24.13 -10.39 31.57
N ARG A 90 -24.16 -11.69 31.20
CA ARG A 90 -25.31 -12.58 31.46
C ARG A 90 -25.13 -13.49 32.67
N ARG A 91 -24.55 -12.98 33.76
CA ARG A 91 -24.74 -13.46 35.15
C ARG A 91 -24.61 -12.20 36.00
N THR A 92 -25.66 -11.59 36.54
CA THR A 92 -26.43 -12.08 37.70
C THR A 92 -27.71 -11.24 37.82
N ILE A 93 -28.82 -11.70 37.23
CA ILE A 93 -30.16 -11.34 37.70
C ILE A 93 -31.03 -12.60 37.59
N ARG A 94 -30.85 -13.53 38.53
CA ARG A 94 -31.96 -14.31 39.06
C ARG A 94 -31.75 -14.42 40.58
N ARG A 95 -32.81 -13.99 41.25
CA ARG A 95 -33.05 -13.85 42.69
C ARG A 95 -32.51 -15.00 43.54
#